data_AF-A0A0M0JCM9-F1
#
_entry.id   AF-A0A0M0JCM9-F1
#
_cell.length_a   1.000
_cell.length_b   1.000
_cell.length_c   1.000
_cell.angle_alpha   90.00
_cell.angle_beta   90.00
_cell.angle_gamma   90.00
#
_symmetry.space_group_name_H-M   'P 1'
#
loop_
_entity.id
_entity.type
_entity.pdbx_description
1 polymer ?
#
loop_
_entity_poly.entity_id
_entity_poly.type
_entity_poly.pdbx_seq_one_letter_code
_entity_poly.pdbx_strand_id
1 'polypeptide(L)'
;MARLKRRMETEDVWDQTAYNEEMWYAALPGVQSHGVSVRVMNYFCNMNSKTLFRFMLDDATLMARHRPVSIHINYHPEKLPRMEDVFQHFYGAADDVDLGAGLGLPTKRNASGGLYAWHWGVGLKAGKACREASRTPGASGSSLAERIQAAGGKAVWSGIKGLQFLSGGTLKTPWGIGQWGRVRSMPGDVLFADFIGQQHVVRLSPAGWPTLVSTRCADFENVTVTVEQG
;
A
#
# COMPACT_ATOMS: atom_id res chain seq x y z
N MET A 1 10.71 29.87 -19.05
CA MET A 1 11.59 29.21 -18.05
C MET A 1 12.05 30.09 -16.88
N ALA A 2 12.08 31.43 -16.96
CA ALA A 2 12.59 32.28 -15.86
C ALA A 2 11.75 32.25 -14.56
N ARG A 3 10.43 32.07 -14.66
CA ARG A 3 9.53 32.04 -13.49
C ARG A 3 9.64 30.74 -12.69
N LEU A 4 9.60 29.58 -13.35
CA LEU A 4 9.82 28.30 -12.67
C LEU A 4 11.16 28.28 -11.94
N LYS A 5 12.24 28.73 -12.59
CA LYS A 5 13.56 28.89 -11.97
C LYS A 5 13.48 29.75 -10.71
N ARG A 6 12.88 30.94 -10.80
CA ARG A 6 12.72 31.83 -9.64
C ARG A 6 11.96 31.14 -8.50
N ARG A 7 10.88 30.42 -8.78
CA ARG A 7 10.11 29.70 -7.76
C ARG A 7 10.95 28.63 -7.07
N MET A 8 11.74 27.86 -7.83
CA MET A 8 12.69 26.89 -7.26
C MET A 8 13.77 27.56 -6.39
N GLU A 9 14.14 28.80 -6.68
CA GLU A 9 15.15 29.54 -5.91
C GLU A 9 14.58 30.28 -4.69
N THR A 10 13.29 30.64 -4.70
CA THR A 10 12.70 31.54 -3.69
C THR A 10 11.57 30.93 -2.86
N GLU A 11 10.98 29.83 -3.29
CA GLU A 11 9.85 29.17 -2.62
C GLU A 11 10.25 27.77 -2.14
N ASP A 12 9.76 27.36 -0.97
CA ASP A 12 9.85 25.96 -0.52
C ASP A 12 8.71 25.15 -1.17
N VAL A 13 8.82 24.95 -2.48
CA VAL A 13 7.81 24.27 -3.29
C VAL A 13 8.44 23.10 -4.03
N TRP A 14 7.73 21.98 -4.04
CA TRP A 14 8.17 20.79 -4.75
C TRP A 14 8.18 21.06 -6.27
N ASP A 15 9.27 20.68 -6.93
CA ASP A 15 9.54 20.96 -8.35
C ASP A 15 8.41 20.52 -9.29
N GLN A 16 7.84 19.34 -9.04
CA GLN A 16 6.74 18.81 -9.83
C GLN A 16 5.43 19.59 -9.61
N THR A 17 5.18 20.08 -8.39
CA THR A 17 4.03 20.95 -8.08
C THR A 17 4.16 22.28 -8.80
N ALA A 18 5.31 22.94 -8.66
CA ALA A 18 5.56 24.23 -9.31
C ALA A 18 5.47 24.11 -10.83
N TYR A 19 6.06 23.07 -11.43
CA TYR A 19 5.96 22.82 -12.87
C TYR A 19 4.49 22.67 -13.34
N ASN A 20 3.69 21.88 -12.62
CA ASN A 20 2.28 21.66 -12.95
C ASN A 20 1.47 22.97 -12.86
N GLU A 21 1.69 23.77 -11.82
CA GLU A 21 1.03 25.06 -11.68
C GLU A 21 1.41 26.03 -12.80
N GLU A 22 2.71 26.14 -13.12
CA GLU A 22 3.19 26.99 -14.22
C GLU A 22 2.63 26.57 -15.58
N MET A 23 2.42 25.27 -15.81
CA MET A 23 1.82 24.75 -17.04
C MET A 23 0.39 25.27 -17.23
N TRP A 24 -0.42 25.33 -16.17
CA TRP A 24 -1.80 25.81 -16.24
C TRP A 24 -1.92 27.33 -16.10
N TYR A 25 -0.92 28.00 -15.54
CA TYR A 25 -0.88 29.46 -15.40
C TYR A 25 -0.86 30.19 -16.76
N ALA A 26 -0.43 29.51 -17.83
CA ALA A 26 -0.45 30.04 -19.20
C ALA A 26 -1.86 30.29 -19.77
N ALA A 27 -2.92 29.80 -19.10
CA ALA A 27 -4.31 29.96 -19.54
C ALA A 27 -4.99 31.27 -19.06
N LEU A 28 -4.29 32.11 -18.29
CA LEU A 28 -4.83 33.37 -17.76
C LEU A 28 -4.74 34.51 -18.81
N PRO A 29 -5.79 35.34 -18.97
CA PRO A 29 -5.73 36.51 -19.85
C PRO A 29 -4.59 37.45 -19.47
N GLY A 30 -3.77 37.86 -20.45
CA GLY A 30 -2.66 38.81 -20.25
C GLY A 30 -1.36 38.19 -19.73
N VAL A 31 -1.30 36.87 -19.53
CA VAL A 31 -0.07 36.17 -19.11
C VAL A 31 0.60 35.54 -20.33
N GLN A 32 1.90 35.81 -20.52
CA GLN A 32 2.69 35.23 -21.61
C GLN A 32 2.89 33.72 -21.39
N SER A 33 2.73 32.91 -22.45
CA SER A 33 2.93 31.46 -22.37
C SER A 33 4.33 31.10 -21.84
N HIS A 34 4.37 30.20 -20.86
CA HIS A 34 5.59 29.87 -20.09
C HIS A 34 6.59 28.98 -20.84
N GLY A 35 6.34 28.69 -22.13
CA GLY A 35 7.16 27.81 -22.96
C GLY A 35 6.98 26.32 -22.64
N VAL A 36 5.90 25.97 -21.95
CA VAL A 36 5.53 24.58 -21.68
C VAL A 36 4.69 24.07 -22.85
N SER A 37 5.15 23.01 -23.53
CA SER A 37 4.37 22.33 -24.54
C SER A 37 3.83 21.02 -23.99
N VAL A 38 2.51 20.82 -24.05
CA VAL A 38 1.91 19.51 -23.80
C VAL A 38 1.92 18.73 -25.11
N ARG A 39 2.30 17.45 -25.05
CA ARG A 39 2.20 16.52 -26.18
C ARG A 39 1.38 15.31 -25.75
N VAL A 40 0.48 14.87 -26.62
CA VAL A 40 -0.21 13.59 -26.44
C VAL A 40 0.77 12.50 -26.86
N MET A 41 1.22 11.71 -25.90
CA MET A 41 2.14 10.61 -26.15
C MET A 41 1.36 9.29 -26.27
N ASN A 42 1.84 8.39 -27.12
CA ASN A 42 1.32 7.02 -27.13
C ASN A 42 1.61 6.39 -25.76
N TYR A 43 0.56 6.00 -25.05
CA TYR A 43 0.65 5.53 -23.69
C TYR A 43 1.39 4.20 -23.56
N PHE A 44 1.49 3.39 -24.62
CA PHE A 44 2.34 2.18 -24.65
C PHE A 44 3.82 2.49 -24.89
N CYS A 45 4.14 3.61 -25.53
CA CYS A 45 5.52 4.07 -25.70
C CYS A 45 6.02 4.88 -24.50
N ASN A 46 5.11 5.52 -23.77
CA ASN A 46 5.41 6.38 -22.62
C ASN A 46 4.53 5.97 -21.42
N MET A 47 4.69 4.72 -20.99
CA MET A 47 3.89 4.13 -19.93
C MET A 47 4.21 4.74 -18.57
N ASN A 48 3.17 5.05 -17.81
CA ASN A 48 3.32 5.21 -16.37
C ASN A 48 3.32 3.83 -15.68
N SER A 49 3.72 3.81 -14.41
CA SER A 49 3.77 2.59 -13.60
C SER A 49 2.44 1.85 -13.57
N LYS A 50 1.31 2.56 -13.49
CA LYS A 50 -0.03 1.95 -13.45
C LYS A 50 -0.34 1.15 -14.71
N THR A 51 0.03 1.65 -15.89
CA THR A 51 -0.17 0.93 -17.16
C THR A 51 0.68 -0.36 -17.21
N LEU A 52 1.95 -0.26 -16.81
CA LEU A 52 2.86 -1.41 -16.76
C LEU A 52 2.31 -2.50 -15.82
N PHE A 53 2.02 -2.14 -14.57
CA PHE A 53 1.67 -3.13 -13.54
C PHE A 53 0.26 -3.69 -13.67
N ARG A 54 -0.72 -2.96 -14.22
CA ARG A 54 -2.12 -3.43 -14.29
C ARG A 54 -2.51 -4.14 -15.58
N PHE A 55 -1.74 -3.94 -16.65
CA PHE A 55 -2.14 -4.41 -17.98
C PHE A 55 -1.00 -5.11 -18.69
N MET A 56 0.18 -4.50 -18.72
CA MET A 56 1.30 -5.07 -19.47
C MET A 56 1.81 -6.35 -18.82
N LEU A 57 2.08 -6.36 -17.51
CA LEU A 57 2.63 -7.54 -16.84
C LEU A 57 1.76 -8.80 -16.98
N ASP A 58 0.44 -8.63 -17.06
CA ASP A 58 -0.50 -9.74 -17.24
C ASP A 58 -0.66 -10.18 -18.71
N ASP A 59 -0.17 -9.39 -19.67
CA ASP A 59 -0.20 -9.70 -21.10
C ASP A 59 1.20 -10.06 -21.62
N ALA A 60 1.47 -11.37 -21.61
CA ALA A 60 2.74 -11.93 -22.09
C ALA A 60 3.05 -11.57 -23.56
N THR A 61 2.01 -11.39 -24.40
CA THR A 61 2.21 -11.07 -25.82
C THR A 61 2.66 -9.62 -26.00
N LEU A 62 2.08 -8.69 -25.24
CA LEU A 62 2.49 -7.29 -25.23
C LEU A 62 3.87 -7.12 -24.61
N MET A 63 4.15 -7.82 -23.50
CA MET A 63 5.46 -7.76 -22.83
C MET A 63 6.59 -8.26 -23.72
N ALA A 64 6.39 -9.36 -24.45
CA ALA A 64 7.39 -9.89 -25.38
C ALA A 64 7.77 -8.89 -26.50
N ARG A 65 6.88 -7.94 -26.82
CA ARG A 65 7.07 -6.91 -27.85
C ARG A 65 7.59 -5.59 -27.29
N HIS A 66 7.75 -5.47 -25.99
CA HIS A 66 8.12 -4.22 -25.34
C HIS A 66 9.52 -4.29 -24.74
N ARG A 67 10.40 -3.38 -25.15
CA ARG A 67 11.71 -3.17 -24.53
C ARG A 67 11.86 -1.68 -24.18
N PRO A 68 11.87 -1.32 -22.90
CA PRO A 68 11.89 0.08 -22.49
C PRO A 68 13.27 0.71 -22.74
N VAL A 69 13.29 1.92 -23.29
CA VAL A 69 14.52 2.71 -23.48
C VAL A 69 14.98 3.35 -22.18
N SER A 70 14.04 3.78 -21.35
CA SER A 70 14.29 4.38 -20.03
C SER A 70 13.15 4.03 -19.09
N ILE A 71 13.48 3.85 -17.81
CA ILE A 71 12.51 3.56 -16.76
C ILE A 71 12.82 4.45 -15.57
N HIS A 72 11.81 5.17 -15.09
CA HIS A 72 11.91 6.00 -13.91
C HIS A 72 10.96 5.46 -12.82
N ILE A 73 11.53 4.99 -11.71
CA ILE A 73 10.77 4.45 -10.58
C ILE A 73 10.61 5.53 -9.51
N ASN A 74 9.38 6.05 -9.37
CA ASN A 74 9.03 7.04 -8.36
C ASN A 74 7.92 6.53 -7.43
N TYR A 75 7.78 7.13 -6.23
CA TYR A 75 6.76 6.80 -5.21
C TYR A 75 6.81 5.40 -4.55
N HIS A 76 7.87 4.64 -4.75
CA HIS A 76 8.14 3.40 -4.03
C HIS A 76 9.27 3.62 -3.02
N PRO A 77 9.23 3.11 -1.79
CA PRO A 77 10.31 3.24 -0.81
C PRO A 77 11.36 2.13 -1.03
N GLU A 78 11.00 1.05 -1.72
CA GLU A 78 11.89 -0.03 -2.15
C GLU A 78 12.37 0.20 -3.60
N LYS A 79 12.81 1.43 -3.92
CA LYS A 79 13.24 1.79 -5.28
C LYS A 79 14.32 0.85 -5.83
N LEU A 80 15.35 0.58 -5.03
CA LEU A 80 16.52 -0.19 -5.45
C LEU A 80 16.16 -1.63 -5.86
N PRO A 81 15.49 -2.44 -5.00
CA PRO A 81 15.02 -3.77 -5.40
C PRO A 81 14.14 -3.79 -6.65
N ARG A 82 13.30 -2.75 -6.85
CA ARG A 82 12.47 -2.68 -8.06
C ARG A 82 13.27 -2.36 -9.31
N MET A 83 14.31 -1.52 -9.21
CA MET A 83 15.19 -1.23 -10.34
C MET A 83 15.97 -2.48 -10.75
N GLU A 84 16.45 -3.23 -9.77
CA GLU A 84 17.14 -4.52 -9.94
C GLU A 84 16.25 -5.54 -10.68
N ASP A 85 15.04 -5.80 -10.19
CA ASP A 85 14.06 -6.70 -10.81
C ASP A 85 13.71 -6.29 -12.25
N VAL A 86 13.47 -5.00 -12.46
CA VAL A 86 13.16 -4.45 -13.78
C VAL A 86 14.32 -4.66 -14.75
N PHE A 87 15.55 -4.42 -14.29
CA PHE A 87 16.74 -4.62 -15.10
C PHE A 87 16.90 -6.11 -15.43
N GLN A 88 16.76 -7.00 -14.44
CA GLN A 88 16.81 -8.44 -14.63
C GLN A 88 15.77 -8.92 -15.66
N HIS A 89 14.55 -8.41 -15.60
CA HIS A 89 13.47 -8.81 -16.51
C HIS A 89 13.75 -8.46 -17.98
N PHE A 90 14.25 -7.24 -18.26
CA PHE A 90 14.43 -6.77 -19.64
C PHE A 90 15.84 -7.00 -20.21
N TYR A 91 16.84 -7.18 -19.35
CA TYR A 91 18.26 -7.20 -19.74
C TYR A 91 19.04 -8.41 -19.19
N GLY A 92 18.45 -9.21 -18.30
CA GLY A 92 19.17 -10.26 -17.55
C GLY A 92 19.99 -9.69 -16.39
N ALA A 93 20.48 -10.55 -15.51
CA ALA A 93 21.34 -10.15 -14.39
C ALA A 93 22.81 -10.48 -14.67
N ALA A 94 23.73 -9.65 -14.19
CA ALA A 94 25.11 -10.06 -13.97
C ALA A 94 25.20 -10.89 -12.68
N ASP A 95 26.17 -11.81 -12.61
CA ASP A 95 26.28 -12.83 -11.55
C ASP A 95 26.47 -12.25 -10.13
N ASP A 96 26.86 -10.98 -10.02
CA ASP A 96 27.23 -10.29 -8.79
C ASP A 96 26.19 -9.26 -8.28
N VAL A 97 25.04 -9.15 -8.94
CA VAL A 97 23.97 -8.24 -8.52
C VAL A 97 23.10 -8.93 -7.46
N ASP A 98 23.08 -8.40 -6.23
CA ASP A 98 22.11 -8.78 -5.20
C ASP A 98 20.76 -8.16 -5.53
N LEU A 99 19.95 -8.88 -6.31
CA LEU A 99 18.70 -8.38 -6.89
C LEU A 99 17.53 -8.28 -5.90
N GLY A 100 17.75 -8.54 -4.62
CA GLY A 100 16.63 -8.65 -3.68
C GLY A 100 15.59 -9.68 -4.15
N ALA A 101 14.38 -9.62 -3.62
CA ALA A 101 13.36 -10.62 -3.90
C ALA A 101 12.76 -10.40 -5.30
N GLY A 102 13.17 -11.21 -6.29
CA GLY A 102 12.49 -11.25 -7.59
C GLY A 102 13.10 -12.07 -8.73
N LEU A 103 13.21 -13.41 -8.60
CA LEU A 103 13.00 -14.40 -9.68
C LEU A 103 13.14 -15.83 -9.15
N GLY A 104 12.37 -16.17 -8.11
CA GLY A 104 12.30 -17.55 -7.61
C GLY A 104 13.59 -18.10 -6.97
N LEU A 105 14.59 -17.27 -6.72
CA LEU A 105 15.77 -17.66 -5.94
C LEU A 105 15.48 -17.57 -4.44
N PRO A 106 15.95 -18.53 -3.63
CA PRO A 106 15.73 -18.51 -2.18
C PRO A 106 16.51 -17.37 -1.53
N THR A 107 15.80 -16.37 -0.98
CA THR A 107 16.39 -15.29 -0.18
C THR A 107 15.76 -15.24 1.22
N LYS A 108 16.46 -14.65 2.19
CA LYS A 108 16.02 -14.53 3.59
C LYS A 108 14.95 -13.45 3.83
N ARG A 109 14.41 -12.79 2.79
CA ARG A 109 13.30 -11.82 2.90
C ARG A 109 12.18 -12.15 1.91
N ASN A 110 11.03 -12.52 2.48
CA ASN A 110 9.67 -12.63 1.91
C ASN A 110 9.46 -12.22 0.43
N ALA A 111 9.75 -13.15 -0.48
CA ALA A 111 8.91 -13.74 -1.54
C ALA A 111 7.82 -12.95 -2.31
N SER A 112 7.98 -11.67 -2.63
CA SER A 112 7.19 -11.04 -3.70
C SER A 112 8.07 -10.19 -4.60
N GLY A 113 8.36 -10.66 -5.82
CA GLY A 113 9.16 -9.98 -6.85
C GLY A 113 8.88 -8.48 -6.93
N GLY A 114 9.85 -7.58 -6.74
CA GLY A 114 9.70 -6.13 -6.91
C GLY A 114 8.98 -5.67 -8.19
N LEU A 115 9.10 -6.39 -9.32
CA LEU A 115 8.31 -6.11 -10.54
C LEU A 115 6.85 -6.56 -10.44
N TYR A 116 6.57 -7.68 -9.77
CA TYR A 116 5.22 -8.25 -9.64
C TYR A 116 4.54 -7.91 -8.31
N ALA A 117 5.28 -7.27 -7.40
CA ALA A 117 4.83 -6.74 -6.13
C ALA A 117 4.10 -5.41 -6.38
N TRP A 118 3.07 -5.47 -7.22
CA TRP A 118 2.03 -4.48 -7.22
C TRP A 118 1.07 -4.82 -6.10
N HIS A 119 1.32 -4.25 -4.94
CA HIS A 119 0.39 -4.33 -3.83
C HIS A 119 -0.01 -2.91 -3.51
N TRP A 120 -1.31 -2.66 -3.47
CA TRP A 120 -2.01 -1.43 -3.08
C TRP A 120 -1.44 -0.79 -1.79
N GLY A 121 -0.22 -0.23 -1.81
CA GLY A 121 0.48 0.34 -0.65
C GLY A 121 1.65 -0.47 -0.04
N VAL A 122 2.14 -1.57 -0.66
CA VAL A 122 3.46 -2.12 -0.27
C VAL A 122 4.52 -1.16 -0.81
N GLY A 123 4.90 -0.26 0.10
CA GLY A 123 5.72 0.89 -0.19
C GLY A 123 5.56 2.04 0.81
N LEU A 124 4.76 1.88 1.85
CA LEU A 124 4.84 2.80 2.97
C LEU A 124 5.77 2.18 4.01
N LYS A 125 6.90 2.85 4.33
CA LYS A 125 7.70 2.53 5.54
C LYS A 125 6.78 2.38 6.76
N ALA A 126 5.71 3.17 6.80
CA ALA A 126 4.67 3.11 7.82
C ALA A 126 4.06 1.70 7.97
N GLY A 127 3.87 0.94 6.87
CA GLY A 127 3.12 -0.34 6.88
C GLY A 127 3.91 -1.53 7.40
N LYS A 128 5.25 -1.39 7.44
CA LYS A 128 6.15 -2.47 7.86
C LYS A 128 5.86 -2.93 9.29
N ALA A 129 5.71 -1.99 10.22
CA ALA A 129 5.43 -2.28 11.62
C ALA A 129 4.09 -3.02 11.81
N CYS A 130 3.11 -2.79 10.92
CA CYS A 130 1.80 -3.45 10.90
C CYS A 130 1.90 -4.89 10.37
N ARG A 131 2.60 -5.07 9.25
CA ARG A 131 2.72 -6.38 8.59
C ARG A 131 3.59 -7.36 9.39
N GLU A 132 4.71 -6.88 9.91
CA GLU A 132 5.68 -7.69 10.67
C GLU A 132 5.32 -7.82 12.16
N ALA A 133 4.17 -7.30 12.57
CA ALA A 133 3.78 -7.31 13.97
C ALA A 133 3.57 -8.73 14.50
N SER A 134 4.08 -9.03 15.70
CA SER A 134 3.91 -10.34 16.33
C SER A 134 2.44 -10.57 16.71
N ARG A 135 1.81 -11.56 16.10
CA ARG A 135 0.41 -11.94 16.28
C ARG A 135 0.29 -13.09 17.28
N THR A 136 -0.62 -12.96 18.24
CA THR A 136 -0.98 -14.03 19.17
C THR A 136 -2.49 -14.25 19.09
N PRO A 137 -2.96 -15.35 18.48
CA PRO A 137 -4.39 -15.64 18.36
C PRO A 137 -5.09 -15.70 19.72
N GLY A 138 -6.35 -15.26 19.73
CA GLY A 138 -7.22 -15.33 20.91
C GLY A 138 -7.16 -14.09 21.81
N ALA A 139 -7.99 -14.12 22.85
CA ALA A 139 -8.23 -12.95 23.69
C ALA A 139 -7.27 -12.77 24.87
N SER A 140 -6.54 -13.82 25.25
CA SER A 140 -5.75 -13.83 26.49
C SER A 140 -4.71 -12.71 26.55
N GLY A 141 -4.78 -11.91 27.62
CA GLY A 141 -3.82 -10.85 27.88
C GLY A 141 -4.05 -9.57 27.07
N SER A 142 -5.28 -9.36 26.59
CA SER A 142 -5.75 -8.10 26.00
C SER A 142 -7.11 -7.75 26.62
N SER A 143 -7.18 -6.60 27.30
CA SER A 143 -8.43 -6.12 27.92
C SER A 143 -9.51 -5.83 26.87
N LEU A 144 -9.11 -5.34 25.70
CA LEU A 144 -10.00 -5.07 24.58
C LEU A 144 -10.54 -6.37 23.98
N ALA A 145 -9.68 -7.38 23.78
CA ALA A 145 -10.13 -8.67 23.27
C ALA A 145 -11.07 -9.39 24.24
N GLU A 146 -10.75 -9.37 25.53
CA GLU A 146 -11.59 -9.92 26.59
C GLU A 146 -12.94 -9.22 26.64
N ARG A 147 -12.96 -7.89 26.46
CA ARG A 147 -14.21 -7.11 26.37
C ARG A 147 -15.06 -7.47 25.14
N ILE A 148 -14.43 -7.71 23.99
CA ILE A 148 -15.12 -8.21 22.79
C ILE A 148 -15.76 -9.58 23.04
N GLN A 149 -15.02 -10.49 23.67
CA GLN A 149 -15.55 -11.81 24.01
C GLN A 149 -16.70 -11.73 25.03
N ALA A 150 -16.58 -10.89 26.05
CA ALA A 150 -17.62 -10.67 27.05
C ALA A 150 -18.93 -10.13 26.43
N ALA A 151 -18.84 -9.37 25.34
CA ALA A 151 -20.02 -8.88 24.59
C ALA A 151 -20.61 -9.91 23.61
N GLY A 152 -20.10 -11.14 23.57
CA GLY A 152 -20.56 -12.21 22.65
C GLY A 152 -19.85 -12.24 21.30
N GLY A 153 -18.86 -11.37 21.09
CA GLY A 153 -17.94 -11.41 19.95
C GLY A 153 -18.54 -11.07 18.59
N LYS A 154 -19.83 -10.76 18.48
CA LYS A 154 -20.45 -10.35 17.21
C LYS A 154 -20.09 -8.91 16.87
N ALA A 155 -19.87 -8.61 15.59
CA ALA A 155 -19.53 -7.28 15.15
C ALA A 155 -20.04 -6.95 13.74
N VAL A 156 -20.21 -5.66 13.51
CA VAL A 156 -20.47 -5.05 12.21
C VAL A 156 -19.18 -4.39 11.74
N TRP A 157 -18.72 -4.73 10.53
CA TRP A 157 -17.45 -4.26 9.98
C TRP A 157 -17.70 -3.47 8.69
N SER A 158 -17.41 -2.17 8.71
CA SER A 158 -17.75 -1.26 7.60
C SER A 158 -19.22 -1.37 7.15
N GLY A 159 -20.14 -1.47 8.13
CA GLY A 159 -21.58 -1.64 7.88
C GLY A 159 -22.02 -3.08 7.52
N ILE A 160 -21.09 -4.02 7.37
CA ILE A 160 -21.38 -5.41 7.00
C ILE A 160 -21.52 -6.27 8.26
N LYS A 161 -22.68 -6.89 8.42
CA LYS A 161 -23.00 -7.79 9.55
C LYS A 161 -22.44 -9.19 9.33
N GLY A 162 -22.40 -9.98 10.41
CA GLY A 162 -22.06 -11.40 10.35
C GLY A 162 -20.60 -11.72 10.66
N LEU A 163 -19.84 -10.75 11.17
CA LEU A 163 -18.53 -11.02 11.73
C LEU A 163 -18.65 -11.48 13.17
N GLN A 164 -17.83 -12.47 13.55
CA GLN A 164 -17.78 -12.96 14.92
C GLN A 164 -16.35 -13.33 15.33
N PHE A 165 -15.88 -12.66 16.37
CA PHE A 165 -14.64 -12.95 17.08
C PHE A 165 -14.86 -14.14 18.01
N LEU A 166 -14.26 -15.30 17.72
CA LEU A 166 -14.36 -16.50 18.56
C LEU A 166 -13.18 -16.60 19.54
N SER A 167 -13.42 -17.15 20.73
CA SER A 167 -12.46 -17.19 21.85
C SER A 167 -11.11 -17.83 21.52
N GLY A 168 -11.09 -18.83 20.62
CA GLY A 168 -9.87 -19.50 20.13
C GLY A 168 -9.04 -18.70 19.12
N GLY A 169 -9.35 -17.41 18.89
CA GLY A 169 -8.64 -16.58 17.90
C GLY A 169 -9.10 -16.79 16.46
N THR A 170 -10.20 -17.50 16.26
CA THR A 170 -10.83 -17.64 14.94
C THR A 170 -11.78 -16.47 14.70
N LEU A 171 -11.67 -15.84 13.53
CA LEU A 171 -12.57 -14.77 13.10
C LEU A 171 -13.51 -15.31 12.04
N LYS A 172 -14.80 -15.45 12.37
CA LYS A 172 -15.81 -15.78 11.36
C LYS A 172 -16.19 -14.52 10.61
N THR A 173 -16.19 -14.57 9.29
CA THR A 173 -16.63 -13.46 8.43
C THR A 173 -17.63 -13.96 7.39
N PRO A 174 -18.42 -13.07 6.75
CA PRO A 174 -19.27 -13.43 5.62
C PRO A 174 -18.50 -14.03 4.42
N TRP A 175 -17.19 -13.79 4.34
CA TRP A 175 -16.33 -14.19 3.23
C TRP A 175 -15.43 -15.38 3.54
N GLY A 176 -15.62 -16.01 4.69
CA GLY A 176 -14.83 -17.16 5.13
C GLY A 176 -14.26 -17.00 6.53
N ILE A 177 -13.23 -17.79 6.81
CA ILE A 177 -12.60 -17.87 8.13
C ILE A 177 -11.28 -17.09 8.10
N GLY A 178 -11.09 -16.26 9.10
CA GLY A 178 -9.85 -15.54 9.39
C GLY A 178 -9.33 -15.84 10.80
N GLN A 179 -8.35 -15.06 11.21
CA GLN A 179 -7.77 -15.12 12.55
C GLN A 179 -7.79 -13.73 13.19
N TRP A 180 -7.88 -13.70 14.51
CA TRP A 180 -7.79 -12.48 15.29
C TRP A 180 -7.13 -12.75 16.64
N GLY A 181 -6.69 -11.68 17.28
CA GLY A 181 -6.11 -11.75 18.61
C GLY A 181 -5.25 -10.53 18.89
N ARG A 182 -4.25 -10.68 19.75
CA ARG A 182 -3.40 -9.59 20.22
C ARG A 182 -2.18 -9.36 19.32
N VAL A 183 -1.79 -8.09 19.18
CA VAL A 183 -0.49 -7.66 18.65
C VAL A 183 0.44 -7.31 19.80
N ARG A 184 1.62 -7.95 19.90
CA ARG A 184 2.58 -7.71 21.00
C ARG A 184 3.62 -6.63 20.71
N SER A 185 3.94 -6.39 19.45
CA SER A 185 5.02 -5.49 19.03
C SER A 185 4.58 -4.03 18.89
N MET A 186 3.35 -3.69 19.29
CA MET A 186 2.81 -2.33 19.20
C MET A 186 2.43 -1.79 20.59
N PRO A 187 2.61 -0.48 20.82
CA PRO A 187 2.19 0.15 22.06
C PRO A 187 0.65 0.19 22.15
N GLY A 188 0.16 -0.09 23.36
CA GLY A 188 -1.26 -0.08 23.71
C GLY A 188 -1.93 -1.44 23.55
N ASP A 189 -3.24 -1.46 23.81
CA ASP A 189 -4.07 -2.65 23.63
C ASP A 189 -4.56 -2.74 22.18
N VAL A 190 -3.81 -3.48 21.39
CA VAL A 190 -3.92 -3.53 19.93
C VAL A 190 -4.23 -4.95 19.49
N LEU A 191 -5.25 -5.09 18.65
CA LEU A 191 -5.65 -6.37 18.11
C LEU A 191 -5.25 -6.47 16.63
N PHE A 192 -5.15 -7.70 16.14
CA PHE A 192 -5.14 -7.97 14.70
C PHE A 192 -6.41 -8.70 14.29
N ALA A 193 -6.76 -8.57 13.02
CA ALA A 193 -7.86 -9.28 12.39
C ALA A 193 -7.49 -9.54 10.93
N ASP A 194 -7.08 -10.76 10.64
CA ASP A 194 -6.56 -11.16 9.34
C ASP A 194 -7.58 -12.07 8.66
N PHE A 195 -8.08 -11.66 7.50
CA PHE A 195 -9.05 -12.42 6.71
C PHE A 195 -8.92 -12.03 5.24
N ILE A 196 -9.37 -12.88 4.31
CA ILE A 196 -9.34 -12.65 2.85
C ILE A 196 -7.98 -12.17 2.30
N GLY A 197 -6.88 -12.64 2.89
CA GLY A 197 -5.51 -12.25 2.50
C GLY A 197 -5.11 -10.83 2.92
N GLN A 198 -5.94 -10.14 3.72
CA GLN A 198 -5.67 -8.80 4.24
C GLN A 198 -5.33 -8.86 5.72
N GLN A 199 -4.38 -8.01 6.11
CA GLN A 199 -3.97 -7.84 7.49
C GLN A 199 -4.52 -6.53 8.04
N HIS A 200 -5.13 -6.59 9.21
CA HIS A 200 -5.68 -5.41 9.86
C HIS A 200 -5.16 -5.27 11.28
N VAL A 201 -5.03 -4.03 11.71
CA VAL A 201 -4.81 -3.68 13.12
C VAL A 201 -6.06 -3.00 13.63
N VAL A 202 -6.60 -3.48 14.75
CA VAL A 202 -7.85 -3.00 15.35
C VAL A 202 -7.55 -2.34 16.69
N ARG A 203 -8.07 -1.13 16.88
CA ARG A 203 -7.89 -0.32 18.09
C ARG A 203 -9.23 0.23 18.56
N LEU A 204 -9.32 0.61 19.83
CA LEU A 204 -10.47 1.36 20.33
C LEU A 204 -10.58 2.70 19.58
N SER A 205 -11.79 3.04 19.14
CA SER A 205 -12.06 4.33 18.50
C SER A 205 -11.89 5.48 19.50
N PRO A 206 -11.52 6.70 19.06
CA PRO A 206 -11.61 7.90 19.89
C PRO A 206 -13.01 8.16 20.47
N ALA A 207 -14.07 7.67 19.78
CA ALA A 207 -15.44 7.72 20.28
C ALA A 207 -15.70 6.75 21.45
N GLY A 208 -14.75 5.86 21.75
CA GLY A 208 -14.85 4.86 22.80
C GLY A 208 -15.65 3.62 22.40
N TRP A 209 -15.81 2.73 23.38
CA TRP A 209 -16.55 1.47 23.24
C TRP A 209 -18.05 1.73 22.97
N PRO A 210 -18.75 0.93 22.13
CA PRO A 210 -18.33 -0.31 21.46
C PRO A 210 -17.69 -0.13 20.08
N THR A 211 -17.20 1.06 19.78
CA THR A 211 -16.66 1.40 18.47
C THR A 211 -15.16 1.19 18.43
N LEU A 212 -14.70 0.48 17.42
CA LEU A 212 -13.30 0.22 17.11
C LEU A 212 -12.98 0.80 15.73
N VAL A 213 -11.70 1.04 15.49
CA VAL A 213 -11.16 1.38 14.17
C VAL A 213 -10.26 0.25 13.73
N SER A 214 -10.53 -0.28 12.54
CA SER A 214 -9.68 -1.23 11.84
C SER A 214 -8.89 -0.52 10.76
N THR A 215 -7.57 -0.61 10.83
CA THR A 215 -6.64 -0.04 9.85
C THR A 215 -6.04 -1.18 9.03
N ARG A 216 -6.24 -1.14 7.71
CA ARG A 216 -5.63 -2.13 6.80
C ARG A 216 -4.12 -1.86 6.66
N CYS A 217 -3.29 -2.89 6.86
CA CYS A 217 -1.83 -2.76 6.82
C CYS A 217 -1.25 -2.50 5.42
N ALA A 218 -2.03 -2.71 4.36
CA ALA A 218 -1.60 -2.49 2.98
C ALA A 218 -1.55 -1.00 2.65
N ASP A 219 -2.61 -0.25 2.96
CA ASP A 219 -2.83 1.13 2.50
C ASP A 219 -3.30 2.11 3.57
N PHE A 220 -3.38 1.69 4.84
CA PHE A 220 -3.86 2.52 5.95
C PHE A 220 -5.32 2.94 5.84
N GLU A 221 -6.11 2.25 5.02
CA GLU A 221 -7.55 2.48 5.01
C GLU A 221 -8.13 2.16 6.40
N ASN A 222 -8.85 3.12 6.95
CA ASN A 222 -9.54 2.99 8.22
C ASN A 222 -11.02 2.69 7.98
N VAL A 223 -11.51 1.64 8.63
CA VAL A 223 -12.93 1.29 8.62
C VAL A 223 -13.43 1.14 10.05
N THR A 224 -14.68 1.51 10.27
CA THR A 224 -15.34 1.38 11.57
C THR A 224 -15.74 -0.07 11.81
N VAL A 225 -15.50 -0.54 13.03
CA VAL A 225 -15.98 -1.83 13.50
C VAL A 225 -16.78 -1.60 14.77
N THR A 226 -18.03 -2.03 14.80
CA THR A 226 -18.92 -1.87 15.96
C THR A 226 -19.20 -3.24 16.55
N VAL A 227 -18.84 -3.44 17.81
CA VAL A 227 -19.17 -4.68 18.53
C VAL A 227 -20.65 -4.65 18.89
N GLU A 228 -21.38 -5.68 18.49
CA GLU A 228 -22.78 -5.85 18.87
C GLU A 228 -22.82 -6.20 20.36
N GLN A 229 -23.61 -5.47 21.13
CA GLN A 229 -23.80 -5.76 22.55
C GLN A 229 -24.93 -6.80 22.63
N GLY A 230 -24.56 -8.03 23.04
CA GLY A 230 -25.50 -9.12 23.30
C GLY A 230 -26.26 -8.96 24.61
#